data_AF-Q09FC3-F1
#
_entry.id   AF-Q09FC3-F1
#
_cell.length_a   1.000
_cell.length_b   1.000
_cell.length_c   1.000
_cell.angle_alpha   90.00
_cell.angle_beta   90.00
_cell.angle_gamma   90.00
#
_symmetry.space_group_name_H-M   'P 1'
#
loop_
_entity.id
_entity.type
_entity.pdbx_description
1 polymer ?
#
loop_
_entity_poly.entity_id
_entity_poly.type
_entity_poly.pdbx_seq_one_letter_code
_entity_poly.pdbx_strand_id
1 'polypeptide(L)'
;MKEFFQLNGYIFTKDTDFINTKKKIFGWNNYTYKIIYDRFEKFYSENLISYKDNEWKKFKAILITFFPKSRSLKNRIDTNIFFLEFLNTYRGLRHSKGLPVRGQRTWTNAWSVYRSNLNLRKFKLEIAKRIYGNMPISSLTTIYLAEQINYIWKLQWKKEWLQARSKRLKLMQNEHAMFKIDINSMSKGYIDGFDKKKELTKKKKAQSKKNTFTLGFEPGFTLFYLRPNNSLSAKERNKIKIVLNEEETRVKIIQKKKKVVLKKKPEKKKKNSSWE
;
A
#
# COMPACT_ATOMS: atom_id res chain seq x y z
N MET A 1 -37.17 10.76 -12.72
CA MET A 1 -35.70 10.57 -12.81
C MET A 1 -35.28 11.03 -14.19
N LYS A 2 -34.34 11.98 -14.34
CA LYS A 2 -33.88 12.40 -15.69
C LYS A 2 -33.29 11.18 -16.42
N GLU A 3 -33.67 10.97 -17.68
CA GLU A 3 -33.08 9.91 -18.50
C GLU A 3 -31.57 10.10 -18.65
N PHE A 4 -30.81 9.02 -18.45
CA PHE A 4 -29.37 9.02 -18.61
C PHE A 4 -28.90 7.82 -19.43
N PHE A 5 -27.70 7.94 -20.00
CA PHE A 5 -27.03 6.85 -20.71
C PHE A 5 -25.60 6.74 -20.21
N GLN A 6 -25.19 5.55 -19.76
CA GLN A 6 -23.85 5.34 -19.22
C GLN A 6 -23.00 4.49 -20.17
N LEU A 7 -21.80 4.98 -20.51
CA LEU A 7 -20.84 4.27 -21.36
C LEU A 7 -19.41 4.65 -20.98
N ASN A 8 -18.48 3.67 -20.99
CA ASN A 8 -17.08 3.86 -20.60
C ASN A 8 -16.89 4.52 -19.21
N GLY A 9 -17.87 4.36 -18.30
CA GLY A 9 -17.88 4.99 -16.99
C GLY A 9 -18.27 6.49 -16.97
N TYR A 10 -18.60 7.08 -18.13
CA TYR A 10 -19.16 8.42 -18.23
C TYR A 10 -20.69 8.36 -18.32
N ILE A 11 -21.36 9.37 -17.77
CA ILE A 11 -22.83 9.50 -17.77
C ILE A 11 -23.21 10.64 -18.71
N PHE A 12 -23.95 10.31 -19.77
CA PHE A 12 -24.54 11.25 -20.70
C PHE A 12 -25.98 11.57 -20.28
N THR A 13 -26.35 12.83 -20.40
CA THR A 13 -27.72 13.33 -20.27
C THR A 13 -28.09 14.14 -21.52
N LYS A 14 -29.37 14.45 -21.70
CA LYS A 14 -29.82 15.33 -22.81
C LYS A 14 -29.18 16.72 -22.77
N ASP A 15 -28.70 17.14 -21.60
CA ASP A 15 -28.03 18.42 -21.36
C ASP A 15 -26.53 18.39 -21.71
N THR A 16 -25.97 17.23 -22.09
CA THR A 16 -24.52 17.09 -22.31
C THR A 16 -24.09 17.55 -23.69
N ASP A 17 -23.01 18.34 -23.73
CA ASP A 17 -22.28 18.63 -24.96
C ASP A 17 -21.26 17.55 -25.25
N PHE A 18 -21.44 16.81 -26.35
CA PHE A 18 -20.58 15.68 -26.66
C PHE A 18 -19.11 16.10 -26.85
N ILE A 19 -18.84 17.23 -27.51
CA ILE A 19 -17.49 17.75 -27.76
C ILE A 19 -16.70 17.97 -26.46
N ASN A 20 -17.37 18.55 -25.45
CA ASN A 20 -16.77 18.87 -24.16
C ASN A 20 -16.41 17.63 -23.34
N THR A 21 -16.95 16.46 -23.69
CA THR A 21 -16.61 15.19 -23.04
C THR A 21 -15.22 14.66 -23.40
N LYS A 22 -14.58 15.19 -24.46
CA LYS A 22 -13.26 14.74 -24.94
C LYS A 22 -12.16 14.78 -23.89
N LYS A 23 -12.16 15.79 -23.00
CA LYS A 23 -11.18 15.87 -21.89
C LYS A 23 -11.56 15.02 -20.68
N LYS A 24 -12.82 14.57 -20.59
CA LYS A 24 -13.38 13.86 -19.43
C LYS A 24 -13.35 12.34 -19.62
N ILE A 25 -13.62 11.87 -20.83
CA ILE A 25 -13.68 10.43 -21.14
C ILE A 25 -12.27 9.88 -21.34
N PHE A 26 -11.94 8.84 -20.59
CA PHE A 26 -10.63 8.20 -20.70
C PHE A 26 -10.55 7.32 -21.96
N GLY A 27 -9.58 7.62 -22.83
CA GLY A 27 -9.25 6.83 -24.01
C GLY A 27 -9.96 7.24 -25.30
N TRP A 28 -10.83 8.26 -25.28
CA TRP A 28 -11.49 8.78 -26.47
C TRP A 28 -10.85 10.13 -26.85
N ASN A 29 -10.09 10.13 -27.95
CA ASN A 29 -9.28 11.27 -28.41
C ASN A 29 -9.83 11.83 -29.73
N ASN A 30 -9.17 12.85 -30.31
CA ASN A 30 -9.57 13.46 -31.59
C ASN A 30 -9.99 12.45 -32.66
N TYR A 31 -9.17 11.42 -32.85
CA TYR A 31 -9.38 10.40 -33.87
C TYR A 31 -10.66 9.60 -33.64
N THR A 32 -10.93 9.18 -32.40
CA THR A 32 -12.17 8.42 -32.10
C THR A 32 -13.40 9.30 -32.26
N TYR A 33 -13.32 10.58 -31.86
CA TYR A 33 -14.41 11.52 -32.11
C TYR A 33 -14.66 11.69 -33.61
N LYS A 34 -13.62 11.71 -34.44
CA LYS A 34 -13.76 11.85 -35.90
C LYS A 34 -14.60 10.71 -36.46
N ILE A 35 -14.21 9.48 -36.14
CA ILE A 35 -14.93 8.28 -36.55
C ILE A 35 -16.39 8.30 -36.05
N ILE A 36 -16.62 8.77 -34.83
CA ILE A 36 -17.98 8.88 -34.29
C ILE A 36 -18.77 9.91 -35.11
N TYR A 37 -18.26 11.12 -35.32
CA TYR A 37 -18.94 12.16 -36.12
C TYR A 37 -19.21 11.70 -37.56
N ASP A 38 -18.24 11.04 -38.19
CA ASP A 38 -18.40 10.43 -39.52
C ASP A 38 -19.56 9.40 -39.52
N ARG A 39 -19.67 8.58 -38.47
CA ARG A 39 -20.77 7.62 -38.32
C ARG A 39 -22.14 8.26 -38.10
N PHE A 40 -22.17 9.43 -37.48
CA PHE A 40 -23.37 10.24 -37.27
C PHE A 40 -23.74 11.11 -38.48
N GLU A 41 -22.84 11.23 -39.47
CA GLU A 41 -22.97 12.10 -40.65
C GLU A 41 -23.20 13.56 -40.26
N LYS A 42 -22.46 14.03 -39.25
CA LYS A 42 -22.56 15.39 -38.71
C LYS A 42 -21.20 16.06 -38.63
N PHE A 43 -21.20 17.39 -38.72
CA PHE A 43 -20.00 18.20 -38.51
C PHE A 43 -19.66 18.33 -37.03
N TYR A 44 -18.37 18.56 -36.76
CA TYR A 44 -17.86 18.77 -35.41
C TYR A 44 -18.42 20.00 -34.69
N SER A 45 -19.01 20.96 -35.42
CA SER A 45 -19.68 22.12 -34.86
C SER A 45 -21.03 21.77 -34.22
N GLU A 46 -21.64 20.65 -34.61
CA GLU A 46 -22.96 20.26 -34.17
C GLU A 46 -22.91 19.38 -32.92
N ASN A 47 -23.89 19.60 -32.02
CA ASN A 47 -24.09 18.67 -30.93
C ASN A 47 -24.82 17.41 -31.44
N LEU A 48 -24.35 16.26 -30.98
CA LEU A 48 -24.95 14.96 -31.30
C LEU A 48 -26.16 14.64 -30.41
N ILE A 49 -26.32 15.39 -29.31
CA ILE A 49 -27.34 15.19 -28.28
C ILE A 49 -28.38 16.31 -28.36
N SER A 50 -29.64 15.94 -28.17
CA SER A 50 -30.80 16.82 -28.24
C SER A 50 -31.89 16.34 -27.31
N TYR A 51 -32.84 17.23 -27.01
CA TYR A 51 -33.99 16.90 -26.16
C TYR A 51 -35.01 15.97 -26.85
N LYS A 52 -35.01 15.92 -28.20
CA LYS A 52 -35.89 15.07 -29.00
C LYS A 52 -35.60 13.58 -28.78
N ASP A 53 -36.63 12.79 -28.53
CA ASP A 53 -36.47 11.36 -28.18
C ASP A 53 -35.90 10.52 -29.32
N ASN A 54 -36.21 10.85 -30.58
CA ASN A 54 -35.67 10.13 -31.74
C ASN A 54 -34.15 10.29 -31.85
N GLU A 55 -33.65 11.51 -31.65
CA GLU A 55 -32.21 11.80 -31.66
C GLU A 55 -31.51 11.14 -30.47
N TRP A 56 -32.13 11.14 -29.29
CA TRP A 56 -31.61 10.46 -28.11
C TRP A 56 -31.53 8.93 -28.28
N LYS A 57 -32.54 8.31 -28.89
CA LYS A 57 -32.54 6.88 -29.23
C LYS A 57 -31.45 6.56 -30.27
N LYS A 58 -31.33 7.37 -31.33
CA LYS A 58 -30.26 7.24 -32.36
C LYS A 58 -28.88 7.37 -31.73
N PHE A 59 -28.68 8.36 -30.87
CA PHE A 59 -27.43 8.59 -30.14
C PHE A 59 -26.99 7.36 -29.34
N LYS A 60 -27.91 6.80 -28.54
CA LYS A 60 -27.66 5.57 -27.76
C LYS A 60 -27.30 4.40 -28.68
N ALA A 61 -28.11 4.16 -29.71
CA ALA A 61 -27.93 3.03 -30.62
C ALA A 61 -26.55 3.04 -31.31
N ILE A 62 -26.11 4.21 -31.81
CA ILE A 62 -24.81 4.35 -32.46
C ILE A 62 -23.67 4.24 -31.45
N LEU A 63 -23.72 4.92 -30.30
CA LEU A 63 -22.59 4.88 -29.35
C LEU A 63 -22.32 3.49 -28.77
N ILE A 64 -23.35 2.66 -28.60
CA ILE A 64 -23.20 1.30 -28.08
C ILE A 64 -22.34 0.42 -29.01
N THR A 65 -22.31 0.69 -30.31
CA THR A 65 -21.51 -0.13 -31.25
C THR A 65 -20.01 0.10 -31.07
N PHE A 66 -19.60 1.29 -30.62
CA PHE A 66 -18.20 1.65 -30.42
C PHE A 66 -17.60 1.10 -29.12
N PHE A 67 -18.42 0.84 -28.11
CA PHE A 67 -17.92 0.41 -26.82
C PHE A 67 -18.92 -0.48 -26.07
N PRO A 68 -18.49 -1.59 -25.46
CA PRO A 68 -19.39 -2.48 -24.74
C PRO A 68 -20.02 -1.78 -23.53
N LYS A 69 -21.32 -2.02 -23.32
CA LYS A 69 -22.06 -1.52 -22.15
C LYS A 69 -21.40 -1.99 -20.84
N SER A 70 -21.59 -1.20 -19.78
CA SER A 70 -21.12 -1.45 -18.40
C SER A 70 -19.61 -1.69 -18.21
N ARG A 71 -18.78 -1.41 -19.21
CA ARG A 71 -17.31 -1.50 -19.10
C ARG A 71 -16.66 -0.13 -18.96
N SER A 72 -15.37 -0.11 -18.62
CA SER A 72 -14.54 1.09 -18.59
C SER A 72 -13.10 0.74 -18.94
N LEU A 73 -12.48 1.55 -19.79
CA LEU A 73 -11.06 1.39 -20.17
C LEU A 73 -10.11 1.61 -18.99
N LYS A 74 -10.43 2.56 -18.10
CA LYS A 74 -9.61 2.85 -16.92
C LYS A 74 -9.51 1.63 -16.00
N ASN A 75 -10.66 1.03 -15.67
CA ASN A 75 -10.71 -0.17 -14.83
C ASN A 75 -10.01 -1.36 -15.51
N ARG A 76 -10.09 -1.47 -16.85
CA ARG A 76 -9.38 -2.51 -17.60
C ARG A 76 -7.86 -2.37 -17.47
N ILE A 77 -7.32 -1.15 -17.54
CA ILE A 77 -5.88 -0.93 -17.36
C ILE A 77 -5.44 -1.27 -15.94
N ASP A 78 -6.18 -0.83 -14.93
CA ASP A 78 -5.84 -1.09 -13.53
C ASP A 78 -5.86 -2.59 -13.20
N THR A 79 -6.85 -3.32 -13.73
CA THR A 79 -6.93 -4.78 -13.60
C THR A 79 -5.78 -5.49 -14.30
N ASN A 80 -5.39 -5.07 -15.50
CA ASN A 80 -4.23 -5.62 -16.19
C ASN A 80 -2.93 -5.42 -15.39
N ILE A 81 -2.72 -4.23 -14.80
CA ILE A 81 -1.54 -3.96 -13.97
C ILE A 81 -1.58 -4.77 -12.68
N PHE A 82 -2.73 -4.85 -12.03
CA PHE A 82 -2.90 -5.66 -10.82
C PHE A 82 -2.66 -7.15 -11.10
N PHE A 83 -3.12 -7.67 -12.23
CA PHE A 83 -2.92 -9.07 -12.62
C PHE A 83 -1.42 -9.44 -12.70
N LEU A 84 -0.57 -8.54 -13.20
CA LEU A 84 0.88 -8.74 -13.21
C LEU A 84 1.47 -8.88 -11.80
N GLU A 85 0.97 -8.09 -10.84
CA GLU A 85 1.41 -8.18 -9.44
C GLU A 85 0.82 -9.41 -8.75
N PHE A 86 -0.44 -9.75 -9.03
CA PHE A 86 -1.13 -10.91 -8.48
C PHE A 86 -0.40 -12.21 -8.79
N LEU A 87 0.14 -12.33 -10.01
CA LEU A 87 1.00 -13.43 -10.43
C LEU A 87 2.46 -13.34 -9.92
N ASN A 88 2.80 -12.35 -9.09
CA ASN A 88 4.13 -12.10 -8.54
C ASN A 88 5.22 -11.93 -9.63
N THR A 89 4.91 -11.17 -10.69
CA THR A 89 5.86 -10.92 -11.77
C THR A 89 6.79 -9.74 -11.47
N TYR A 90 7.95 -9.70 -12.15
CA TYR A 90 8.90 -8.58 -12.05
C TYR A 90 8.26 -7.21 -12.34
N ARG A 91 7.39 -7.12 -13.36
CA ARG A 91 6.71 -5.88 -13.73
C ARG A 91 5.78 -5.41 -12.61
N GLY A 92 5.06 -6.32 -11.97
CA GLY A 92 4.24 -6.03 -10.79
C GLY A 92 5.04 -5.35 -9.69
N LEU A 93 6.19 -5.94 -9.32
CA LEU A 93 7.07 -5.39 -8.29
C LEU A 93 7.54 -3.97 -8.62
N ARG A 94 7.86 -3.69 -9.88
CA ARG A 94 8.27 -2.37 -10.36
C ARG A 94 7.13 -1.35 -10.24
N HIS A 95 5.92 -1.70 -10.68
CA HIS A 95 4.73 -0.85 -10.49
C HIS A 95 4.45 -0.57 -9.02
N SER A 96 4.57 -1.58 -8.15
CA SER A 96 4.32 -1.46 -6.70
C SER A 96 5.29 -0.46 -6.05
N LYS A 97 6.59 -0.64 -6.31
CA LYS A 97 7.66 0.22 -5.77
C LYS A 97 7.73 1.61 -6.40
N GLY A 98 7.08 1.83 -7.54
CA GLY A 98 7.20 3.08 -8.32
C GLY A 98 8.54 3.20 -9.02
N LEU A 99 9.06 2.08 -9.50
CA LEU A 99 10.29 1.99 -10.28
C LEU A 99 9.95 1.82 -11.77
N PRO A 100 10.84 2.25 -12.68
CA PRO A 100 10.62 2.09 -14.11
C PRO A 100 10.53 0.61 -14.49
N VAL A 101 9.64 0.34 -15.45
CA VAL A 101 9.28 -1.02 -15.90
C VAL A 101 10.04 -1.42 -17.17
N ARG A 102 10.44 -0.45 -18.00
CA ARG A 102 11.05 -0.65 -19.33
C ARG A 102 12.58 -0.67 -19.31
N GLY A 103 13.19 -1.17 -18.23
CA GLY A 103 14.66 -1.23 -18.12
C GLY A 103 15.37 0.13 -17.98
N GLN A 104 14.64 1.21 -17.74
CA GLN A 104 15.25 2.53 -17.54
C GLN A 104 16.11 2.52 -16.27
N ARG A 105 17.23 3.26 -16.32
CA ARG A 105 18.17 3.42 -15.21
C ARG A 105 17.51 4.05 -13.97
N THR A 106 17.92 3.61 -12.78
CA THR A 106 17.33 4.05 -11.50
C THR A 106 18.27 4.82 -10.59
N TRP A 107 19.57 4.87 -10.91
CA TRP A 107 20.58 5.49 -10.05
C TRP A 107 20.40 7.02 -9.93
N THR A 108 19.91 7.67 -10.98
CA THR A 108 19.84 9.14 -11.07
C THR A 108 18.41 9.63 -11.28
N ASN A 109 17.71 9.16 -12.33
CA ASN A 109 16.42 9.72 -12.74
C ASN A 109 15.32 8.65 -12.76
N ALA A 110 14.44 8.65 -11.75
CA ALA A 110 13.22 7.81 -11.69
C ALA A 110 12.00 8.54 -11.08
N TRP A 111 12.12 9.85 -10.87
CA TRP A 111 11.18 10.65 -10.08
C TRP A 111 9.77 10.73 -10.67
N SER A 112 9.65 10.81 -12.00
CA SER A 112 8.35 10.86 -12.68
C SER A 112 7.53 9.61 -12.39
N VAL A 113 8.13 8.43 -12.51
CA VAL A 113 7.48 7.13 -12.23
C VAL A 113 7.02 7.06 -10.78
N TYR A 114 7.86 7.50 -9.84
CA TYR A 114 7.53 7.46 -8.42
C TYR A 114 6.28 8.31 -8.08
N ARG A 115 6.09 9.44 -8.77
CA ARG A 115 4.99 10.39 -8.53
C ARG A 115 3.72 10.06 -9.32
N SER A 116 3.83 9.65 -10.58
CA SER A 116 2.66 9.50 -11.46
C SER A 116 2.06 8.09 -11.45
N ASN A 117 2.88 7.04 -11.31
CA ASN A 117 2.43 5.65 -11.36
C ASN A 117 1.85 5.21 -10.00
N LEU A 118 0.60 5.62 -9.74
CA LEU A 118 -0.07 5.40 -8.45
C LEU A 118 -1.19 4.36 -8.49
N ASN A 119 -1.55 3.84 -9.66
CA ASN A 119 -2.74 2.99 -9.84
C ASN A 119 -2.70 1.75 -8.95
N LEU A 120 -1.61 0.97 -9.02
CA LEU A 120 -1.47 -0.25 -8.21
C LEU A 120 -1.44 0.05 -6.70
N ARG A 121 -0.82 1.17 -6.29
CA ARG A 121 -0.75 1.58 -4.87
C ARG A 121 -2.14 1.91 -4.33
N LYS A 122 -2.94 2.66 -5.09
CA LYS A 122 -4.34 2.96 -4.73
C LYS A 122 -5.18 1.68 -4.67
N PHE A 123 -5.03 0.79 -5.65
CA PHE A 123 -5.75 -0.48 -5.69
C PHE A 123 -5.44 -1.37 -4.47
N LYS A 124 -4.15 -1.47 -4.07
CA LYS A 124 -3.74 -2.20 -2.87
C LYS A 124 -4.30 -1.61 -1.59
N LEU A 125 -4.38 -0.28 -1.48
CA LEU A 125 -4.97 0.38 -0.32
C LEU A 125 -6.45 0.03 -0.17
N GLU A 126 -7.21 -0.01 -1.27
CA GLU A 126 -8.62 -0.42 -1.22
C GLU A 126 -8.77 -1.88 -0.79
N ILE A 127 -7.90 -2.78 -1.24
CA ILE A 127 -7.87 -4.17 -0.75
C ILE A 127 -7.56 -4.21 0.76
N ALA A 128 -6.54 -3.47 1.20
CA ALA A 128 -6.13 -3.44 2.60
C ALA A 128 -7.25 -2.90 3.51
N LYS A 129 -7.99 -1.87 3.07
CA LYS A 129 -9.17 -1.36 3.79
C LYS A 129 -10.27 -2.41 3.94
N ARG A 130 -10.51 -3.22 2.92
CA ARG A 130 -11.53 -4.31 2.99
C ARG A 130 -11.15 -5.36 4.04
N ILE A 131 -9.86 -5.65 4.19
CA ILE A 131 -9.37 -6.70 5.09
C ILE A 131 -9.23 -6.18 6.53
N TYR A 132 -8.58 -5.04 6.71
CA TYR A 132 -8.20 -4.53 8.04
C TYR A 132 -9.17 -3.48 8.60
N GLY A 133 -10.12 -3.02 7.77
CA GLY A 133 -11.06 -1.96 8.09
C GLY A 133 -10.48 -0.56 7.85
N ASN A 134 -11.13 0.45 8.43
CA ASN A 134 -10.77 1.86 8.25
C ASN A 134 -9.58 2.29 9.12
N MET A 135 -8.44 1.61 8.99
CA MET A 135 -7.18 2.00 9.63
C MET A 135 -6.51 3.18 8.90
N PRO A 136 -5.62 3.93 9.57
CA PRO A 136 -4.82 4.96 8.90
C PRO A 136 -4.03 4.40 7.72
N ILE A 137 -3.98 5.17 6.62
CA ILE A 137 -3.32 4.77 5.37
C ILE A 137 -1.87 4.36 5.61
N SER A 138 -1.14 5.08 6.47
CA SER A 138 0.25 4.76 6.83
C SER A 138 0.38 3.34 7.40
N SER A 139 -0.47 2.96 8.35
CA SER A 139 -0.47 1.61 8.91
C SER A 139 -0.87 0.55 7.88
N LEU A 140 -1.83 0.84 7.00
CA LEU A 140 -2.17 -0.09 5.92
C LEU A 140 -0.98 -0.30 4.97
N THR A 141 -0.24 0.76 4.66
CA THR A 141 0.97 0.65 3.82
C THR A 141 2.05 -0.18 4.45
N THR A 142 2.29 -0.06 5.76
CA THR A 142 3.32 -0.87 6.42
C THR A 142 2.95 -2.35 6.39
N ILE A 143 1.66 -2.68 6.57
CA ILE A 143 1.15 -4.05 6.59
C ILE A 143 1.36 -4.75 5.24
N TYR A 144 0.79 -4.24 4.14
CA TYR A 144 0.86 -4.97 2.87
C TYR A 144 2.29 -5.02 2.30
N LEU A 145 3.13 -4.01 2.59
CA LEU A 145 4.54 -4.03 2.17
C LEU A 145 5.32 -5.11 2.93
N ALA A 146 5.13 -5.21 4.25
CA ALA A 146 5.75 -6.24 5.06
C ALA A 146 5.31 -7.65 4.64
N GLU A 147 4.02 -7.82 4.36
CA GLU A 147 3.47 -9.09 3.86
C GLU A 147 4.11 -9.51 2.53
N GLN A 148 4.14 -8.58 1.56
CA GLN A 148 4.76 -8.81 0.27
C GLN A 148 6.24 -9.17 0.38
N ILE A 149 6.99 -8.48 1.24
CA ILE A 149 8.41 -8.76 1.45
C ILE A 149 8.59 -10.18 1.98
N ASN A 150 7.88 -10.55 3.04
CA ASN A 150 7.98 -11.91 3.58
C ASN A 150 7.61 -13.00 2.54
N TYR A 151 6.62 -12.74 1.69
CA TYR A 151 6.25 -13.65 0.59
C TYR A 151 7.34 -13.80 -0.46
N ILE A 152 7.99 -12.70 -0.87
CA ILE A 152 9.13 -12.74 -1.81
C ILE A 152 10.26 -13.56 -1.20
N TRP A 153 10.64 -13.33 0.05
CA TRP A 153 11.70 -14.11 0.68
C TRP A 153 11.36 -15.60 0.79
N LYS A 154 10.10 -15.96 1.05
CA LYS A 154 9.66 -17.36 1.07
C LYS A 154 9.90 -18.06 -0.27
N LEU A 155 9.67 -17.39 -1.39
CA LEU A 155 9.77 -17.96 -2.72
C LEU A 155 11.20 -17.90 -3.28
N GLN A 156 11.81 -16.71 -3.31
CA GLN A 156 13.12 -16.50 -3.91
C GLN A 156 14.29 -16.93 -3.01
N TRP A 157 14.19 -16.71 -1.69
CA TRP A 157 15.25 -16.94 -0.70
C TRP A 157 14.77 -17.88 0.41
N LYS A 158 14.32 -19.06 -0.02
CA LYS A 158 13.65 -20.03 0.86
C LYS A 158 14.54 -20.50 2.01
N LYS A 159 15.86 -20.61 1.81
CA LYS A 159 16.81 -21.08 2.84
C LYS A 159 16.84 -20.10 4.02
N GLU A 160 16.96 -18.81 3.72
CA GLU A 160 16.99 -17.71 4.68
C GLU A 160 15.65 -17.60 5.43
N TRP A 161 14.54 -17.76 4.70
CA TRP A 161 13.21 -17.80 5.30
C TRP A 161 13.04 -18.99 6.27
N LEU A 162 13.54 -20.19 5.91
CA LEU A 162 13.51 -21.38 6.77
C LEU A 162 14.36 -21.19 8.04
N GLN A 163 15.54 -20.57 7.93
CA GLN A 163 16.37 -20.26 9.10
C GLN A 163 15.65 -19.33 10.08
N ALA A 164 15.04 -18.26 9.58
CA ALA A 164 14.27 -17.33 10.40
C ALA A 164 13.07 -18.02 11.07
N ARG A 165 12.35 -18.88 10.32
CA ARG A 165 11.23 -19.68 10.83
C ARG A 165 11.68 -20.62 11.95
N SER A 166 12.78 -21.34 11.76
CA SER A 166 13.33 -22.27 12.76
C SER A 166 13.69 -21.56 14.06
N LYS A 167 14.38 -20.42 14.00
CA LYS A 167 14.74 -19.64 15.21
C LYS A 167 13.50 -19.23 16.01
N ARG A 168 12.43 -18.82 15.33
CA ARG A 168 11.14 -18.49 15.97
C ARG A 168 10.47 -19.71 16.60
N LEU A 169 10.38 -20.84 15.89
CA LEU A 169 9.73 -22.04 16.42
C LEU A 169 10.45 -22.62 17.64
N LYS A 170 11.79 -22.63 17.63
CA LYS A 170 12.59 -23.03 18.80
C LYS A 170 12.30 -22.17 20.03
N LEU A 171 12.18 -20.85 19.85
CA LEU A 171 11.81 -19.93 20.93
C LEU A 171 10.41 -20.25 21.46
N MET A 172 9.44 -20.53 20.57
CA MET A 172 8.07 -20.84 20.96
C MET A 172 7.95 -22.13 21.77
N GLN A 173 8.71 -23.17 21.41
CA GLN A 173 8.70 -24.46 22.13
C GLN A 173 9.42 -24.39 23.48
N ASN A 174 10.58 -23.75 23.53
CA ASN A 174 11.46 -23.86 24.71
C ASN A 174 11.12 -22.83 25.80
N GLU A 175 10.97 -21.56 25.43
CA GLU A 175 10.88 -20.47 26.41
C GLU A 175 9.43 -20.09 26.74
N HIS A 176 8.46 -20.50 25.91
CA HIS A 176 7.07 -20.02 25.94
C HIS A 176 6.94 -18.48 26.07
N ALA A 177 8.02 -17.79 25.69
CA ALA A 177 8.26 -16.39 26.01
C ALA A 177 7.57 -15.49 24.99
N MET A 178 7.34 -14.25 25.42
CA MET A 178 6.78 -13.24 24.54
C MET A 178 7.76 -12.90 23.42
N PHE A 179 7.26 -12.77 22.19
CA PHE A 179 8.03 -12.27 21.06
C PHE A 179 7.30 -11.14 20.35
N LYS A 180 8.06 -10.39 19.57
CA LYS A 180 7.58 -9.23 18.81
C LYS A 180 7.71 -9.45 17.31
N ILE A 181 6.78 -8.88 16.56
CA ILE A 181 6.83 -8.84 15.09
C ILE A 181 7.06 -7.38 14.67
N ASP A 182 8.21 -7.09 14.06
CA ASP A 182 8.59 -5.72 13.68
C ASP A 182 8.15 -5.40 12.24
N ILE A 183 6.85 -5.20 12.05
CA ILE A 183 6.23 -4.90 10.73
C ILE A 183 6.76 -3.58 10.17
N ASN A 184 7.01 -2.59 11.02
CA ASN A 184 7.57 -1.31 10.60
C ASN A 184 8.95 -1.49 9.93
N SER A 185 9.87 -2.22 10.58
CA SER A 185 11.17 -2.58 10.01
C SER A 185 11.02 -3.35 8.70
N MET A 186 10.13 -4.34 8.66
CA MET A 186 9.85 -5.13 7.46
C MET A 186 9.38 -4.26 6.30
N SER A 187 8.46 -3.32 6.53
CA SER A 187 7.91 -2.45 5.47
C SER A 187 8.97 -1.58 4.80
N LYS A 188 10.03 -1.22 5.54
CA LYS A 188 11.20 -0.48 5.05
C LYS A 188 12.24 -1.39 4.37
N GLY A 189 12.07 -2.71 4.45
CA GLY A 189 12.99 -3.72 3.90
C GLY A 189 14.06 -4.20 4.87
N TYR A 190 14.01 -3.82 6.14
CA TYR A 190 14.94 -4.32 7.15
C TYR A 190 14.50 -5.70 7.65
N ILE A 191 15.36 -6.70 7.42
CA ILE A 191 15.11 -8.11 7.66
C ILE A 191 16.28 -8.75 8.41
N ASP A 192 15.98 -9.71 9.27
CA ASP A 192 16.90 -10.42 10.16
C ASP A 192 16.45 -11.89 10.33
N GLY A 193 17.26 -12.68 11.03
CA GLY A 193 16.92 -14.07 11.39
C GLY A 193 17.67 -15.16 10.61
N PHE A 194 18.64 -14.80 9.77
CA PHE A 194 19.44 -15.74 8.99
C PHE A 194 20.92 -15.31 9.00
N ASP A 195 21.79 -16.23 8.62
CA ASP A 195 23.22 -16.02 8.69
C ASP A 195 23.70 -15.27 7.43
N LYS A 196 24.46 -14.18 7.64
CA LYS A 196 24.93 -13.30 6.57
C LYS A 196 26.36 -13.69 6.20
N LYS A 197 26.72 -13.59 4.92
CA LYS A 197 28.10 -13.83 4.43
C LYS A 197 29.14 -13.00 5.17
N LYS A 198 28.80 -11.76 5.54
CA LYS A 198 29.61 -10.92 6.43
C LYS A 198 29.08 -11.07 7.85
N GLU A 199 29.95 -11.48 8.76
CA GLU A 199 29.63 -11.54 10.17
C GLU A 199 29.33 -10.15 10.75
N LEU A 200 28.30 -10.09 11.60
CA LEU A 200 28.00 -8.89 12.38
C LEU A 200 29.04 -8.73 13.49
N THR A 201 29.48 -7.50 13.73
CA THR A 201 30.33 -7.19 14.89
C THR A 201 29.61 -7.54 16.19
N LYS A 202 30.36 -7.91 17.25
CA LYS A 202 29.81 -8.25 18.58
C LYS A 202 28.84 -7.18 19.10
N LYS A 203 29.14 -5.90 18.86
CA LYS A 203 28.27 -4.75 19.21
C LYS A 203 26.92 -4.78 18.48
N LYS A 204 26.90 -5.08 17.17
CA LYS A 204 25.66 -5.20 16.39
C LYS A 204 24.86 -6.45 16.76
N LYS A 205 25.55 -7.56 17.06
CA LYS A 205 24.90 -8.79 17.59
C LYS A 205 24.22 -8.51 18.94
N ALA A 206 24.86 -7.77 19.84
CA ALA A 206 24.28 -7.37 21.13
C ALA A 206 23.14 -6.35 21.01
N GLN A 207 23.17 -5.49 19.99
CA GLN A 207 22.10 -4.51 19.74
C GLN A 207 20.86 -5.11 19.04
N SER A 208 20.96 -6.34 18.54
CA SER A 208 19.80 -7.07 18.02
C SER A 208 18.74 -7.18 19.12
N LYS A 209 17.54 -6.66 18.84
CA LYS A 209 16.43 -6.69 19.79
C LYS A 209 16.12 -8.16 20.12
N LYS A 210 16.24 -8.54 21.40
CA LYS A 210 15.93 -9.90 21.87
C LYS A 210 14.47 -10.23 21.52
N ASN A 211 14.24 -11.41 20.94
CA ASN A 211 12.92 -11.97 20.60
C ASN A 211 12.05 -11.09 19.67
N THR A 212 12.65 -10.32 18.75
CA THR A 212 11.92 -9.70 17.64
C THR A 212 12.19 -10.45 16.34
N PHE A 213 11.12 -10.75 15.60
CA PHE A 213 11.20 -11.42 14.31
C PHE A 213 10.65 -10.54 13.19
N THR A 214 11.30 -10.63 12.03
CA THR A 214 10.95 -9.90 10.80
C THR A 214 10.68 -10.82 9.61
N LEU A 215 11.03 -12.11 9.69
CA LEU A 215 10.92 -13.06 8.59
C LEU A 215 10.53 -14.45 9.11
N GLY A 216 10.08 -15.34 8.22
CA GLY A 216 9.74 -16.72 8.55
C GLY A 216 8.26 -16.94 8.90
N PHE A 217 7.39 -16.01 8.51
CA PHE A 217 5.94 -16.12 8.66
C PHE A 217 5.31 -16.72 7.40
N GLU A 218 4.19 -17.41 7.54
CA GLU A 218 3.38 -17.79 6.39
C GLU A 218 2.61 -16.57 5.86
N PRO A 219 2.31 -16.47 4.55
CA PRO A 219 1.47 -15.40 4.00
C PRO A 219 0.13 -15.28 4.75
N GLY A 220 -0.42 -14.07 4.87
CA GLY A 220 -1.62 -13.81 5.68
C GLY A 220 -1.39 -13.77 7.19
N PHE A 221 -0.16 -13.89 7.69
CA PHE A 221 0.13 -13.81 9.14
C PHE A 221 -0.34 -12.50 9.78
N THR A 222 -0.34 -11.39 9.04
CA THR A 222 -0.79 -10.09 9.53
C THR A 222 -2.27 -10.11 9.88
N LEU A 223 -3.10 -10.77 9.07
CA LEU A 223 -4.52 -10.97 9.36
C LEU A 223 -4.69 -11.81 10.63
N PHE A 224 -3.96 -12.93 10.72
CA PHE A 224 -4.01 -13.84 11.86
C PHE A 224 -3.69 -13.14 13.20
N TYR A 225 -2.68 -12.26 13.23
CA TYR A 225 -2.29 -11.58 14.47
C TYR A 225 -3.04 -10.28 14.76
N LEU A 226 -3.49 -9.52 13.74
CA LEU A 226 -4.22 -8.26 13.94
C LEU A 226 -5.72 -8.46 14.17
N ARG A 227 -6.30 -9.47 13.53
CA ARG A 227 -7.71 -9.86 13.68
C ARG A 227 -7.76 -11.34 14.05
N PRO A 228 -7.34 -11.69 15.28
CA PRO A 228 -7.43 -13.07 15.72
C PRO A 228 -8.92 -13.44 15.80
N ASN A 229 -9.33 -14.42 15.00
CA ASN A 229 -10.60 -15.11 15.20
C ASN A 229 -10.59 -15.79 16.60
N ASN A 230 -11.68 -16.43 17.01
CA ASN A 230 -11.75 -17.23 18.25
C ASN A 230 -10.70 -18.36 18.34
N SER A 231 -9.83 -18.52 17.34
CA SER A 231 -8.76 -19.51 17.24
C SER A 231 -7.58 -19.33 18.20
N LEU A 232 -7.34 -18.12 18.73
CA LEU A 232 -6.26 -17.86 19.69
C LEU A 232 -6.82 -17.55 21.07
N SER A 233 -6.36 -18.26 22.09
CA SER A 233 -6.68 -17.97 23.49
C SER A 233 -6.14 -16.59 23.90
N ALA A 234 -6.82 -15.90 24.81
CA ALA A 234 -6.38 -14.59 25.33
C ALA A 234 -4.92 -14.64 25.86
N LYS A 235 -4.49 -15.77 26.43
CA LYS A 235 -3.11 -15.97 26.89
C LYS A 235 -2.10 -16.00 25.74
N GLU A 236 -2.44 -16.60 24.61
CA GLU A 236 -1.58 -16.68 23.42
C GLU A 236 -1.48 -15.33 22.71
N ARG A 237 -2.60 -14.60 22.65
CA ARG A 237 -2.63 -13.22 22.11
C ARG A 237 -1.69 -12.29 22.86
N ASN A 238 -1.68 -12.38 24.19
CA ASN A 238 -0.80 -11.55 25.02
C ASN A 238 0.70 -11.87 24.86
N LYS A 239 1.05 -13.04 24.33
CA LYS A 239 2.44 -13.43 24.09
C LYS A 239 3.05 -12.80 22.84
N ILE A 240 2.24 -12.31 21.91
CA ILE A 240 2.71 -11.81 20.62
C ILE A 240 2.37 -10.31 20.52
N LYS A 241 3.40 -9.48 20.31
CA LYS A 241 3.23 -8.03 20.19
C LYS A 241 3.64 -7.54 18.80
N ILE A 242 2.75 -6.85 18.12
CA ILE A 242 2.99 -6.30 16.79
C ILE A 242 3.51 -4.87 16.92
N VAL A 243 4.53 -4.53 16.14
CA VAL A 243 5.09 -3.16 16.06
C VAL A 243 4.75 -2.58 14.70
N LEU A 244 3.69 -1.75 14.64
CA LEU A 244 3.24 -1.07 13.42
C LEU A 244 3.88 0.32 13.23
N ASN A 245 4.03 1.08 14.32
CA ASN A 245 4.57 2.44 14.30
C ASN A 245 5.74 2.57 15.30
N GLU A 246 6.68 3.49 15.04
CA GLU A 246 7.78 3.79 15.98
C GLU A 246 7.29 4.46 17.28
N GLU A 247 6.12 5.09 17.27
CA GLU A 247 5.62 5.96 18.35
C GLU A 247 5.40 5.25 19.68
N GLU A 248 4.99 3.98 19.68
CA GLU A 248 4.87 3.19 20.92
C GLU A 248 6.21 3.04 21.66
N THR A 249 7.33 3.13 20.95
CA THR A 249 8.67 3.09 21.56
C THR A 249 9.15 4.48 22.01
N ARG A 250 8.81 5.55 21.28
CA ARG A 250 9.20 6.93 21.62
C ARG A 250 8.47 7.46 22.86
N VAL A 251 7.16 7.18 23.00
CA VAL A 251 6.38 7.59 24.18
C VAL A 251 6.97 6.99 25.47
N LYS A 252 7.40 5.72 25.44
CA LYS A 252 8.06 5.05 26.57
C LYS A 252 9.44 5.62 26.90
N ILE A 253 10.21 6.03 25.90
CA ILE A 253 11.53 6.66 26.10
C ILE A 253 11.37 8.06 26.69
N ILE A 254 10.40 8.84 26.23
CA ILE A 254 10.11 10.19 26.75
C ILE A 254 9.60 10.12 28.20
N GLN A 255 8.72 9.15 28.51
CA GLN A 255 8.26 8.92 29.89
C GLN A 255 9.38 8.43 30.82
N LYS A 256 10.32 7.59 30.34
CA LYS A 256 11.51 7.21 31.12
C LYS A 256 12.45 8.39 31.36
N LYS A 257 12.67 9.27 30.38
CA LYS A 257 13.48 10.49 30.56
C LYS A 257 12.84 11.46 31.56
N LYS A 258 11.50 11.61 31.55
CA LYS A 258 10.78 12.42 32.56
C LYS A 258 10.88 11.85 33.98
N LYS A 259 10.97 10.53 34.17
CA LYS A 259 11.14 9.90 35.50
C LYS A 259 12.55 10.00 36.09
N VAL A 260 13.58 10.24 35.28
CA VAL A 260 14.98 10.32 35.74
C VAL A 260 15.38 11.73 36.18
N VAL A 261 14.60 12.76 35.85
CA VAL A 261 14.85 14.15 36.25
C VAL A 261 13.85 14.54 37.33
N LEU A 262 14.11 14.14 38.58
CA LEU A 262 13.57 14.74 39.81
C LEU A 262 14.26 14.10 41.03
N LYS A 263 15.60 14.19 41.09
CA LYS A 263 16.29 14.25 42.38
C LYS A 263 16.72 15.70 42.57
N LYS A 264 15.96 16.45 43.38
CA LYS A 264 16.37 17.79 43.83
C LYS A 264 17.76 17.67 44.45
N LYS A 265 18.74 18.43 43.94
CA LYS A 265 20.03 18.60 44.62
C LYS A 265 19.75 19.32 45.95
N PRO A 266 20.37 18.92 47.07
CA PRO A 266 20.22 19.63 48.33
C PRO A 266 20.80 21.04 48.20
N GLU A 267 20.05 22.03 48.67
CA GLU A 267 20.45 23.44 48.65
C GLU A 267 21.68 23.65 49.54
N LYS A 268 22.75 24.20 48.96
CA LYS A 268 23.93 24.64 49.73
C LYS A 268 23.55 25.91 50.50
N LYS A 269 23.64 25.85 51.84
CA LYS A 269 23.56 27.03 52.71
C LYS A 269 24.62 28.06 52.27
N LYS A 270 24.19 29.27 51.91
CA LYS A 270 25.09 30.41 51.67
C LYS A 270 25.75 30.79 53.00
N LYS A 271 27.09 30.77 53.04
CA LYS A 271 27.84 31.49 54.09
C LYS A 271 27.90 32.96 53.67
N ASN A 272 27.44 33.85 54.54
CA ASN A 272 27.71 35.28 54.40
C ASN A 272 29.19 35.50 54.73
N SER A 273 29.98 36.03 53.79
CA SER A 273 31.27 36.64 54.13
C SER A 273 31.05 38.14 54.28
N SER A 274 31.36 38.62 55.47
CA SER A 274 31.75 40.01 55.73
C SER A 274 33.12 40.25 55.10
N TRP A 275 33.35 41.47 54.62
CA TRP A 275 34.55 42.05 54.00
C TRP A 275 34.56 42.14 52.46
N GLU A 276 34.41 43.42 52.04
CA GLU A 276 34.61 44.09 50.73
C GLU A 276 33.75 43.67 49.52
#